data_AF-A0A6J6S5T4-F1
#
_entry.id   AF-A0A6J6S5T4-F1
#
_cell.length_a   1.000
_cell.length_b   1.000
_cell.length_c   1.000
_cell.angle_alpha   90.00
_cell.angle_beta   90.00
_cell.angle_gamma   90.00
#
_symmetry.space_group_name_H-M   'P 1'
#
loop_
_entity.id
_entity.type
_entity.pdbx_description
1 polymer ?
#
loop_
_entity_poly.entity_id
_entity_poly.type
_entity_poly.pdbx_seq_one_letter_code
_entity_poly.pdbx_strand_id
1 'polypeptide(L)' 'MVTEDQQLEFTCPRCRLEVIEDFYGPCSSCRTTLRVQVGGEAREVESAAYEPKMNVTPNAVATKE' A
#
# COMPACT_ATOMS: atom_id res chain seq x y z
N MET A 1 10.34 8.20 -12.76
CA MET A 1 11.75 7.82 -12.61
C MET A 1 12.12 8.26 -11.20
N VAL A 2 12.14 7.35 -10.23
CA VAL A 2 12.53 7.70 -8.87
C VAL A 2 14.05 7.78 -8.88
N THR A 3 14.54 8.98 -8.61
CA THR A 3 15.93 9.38 -8.65
C THR A 3 16.77 8.57 -7.66
N GLU A 4 17.88 8.06 -8.16
CA GLU A 4 18.93 7.34 -7.43
C GLU A 4 19.43 8.11 -6.20
N ASP A 5 19.79 7.35 -5.15
CA ASP A 5 20.69 7.71 -4.03
C ASP A 5 20.14 8.40 -2.76
N GLN A 6 18.94 8.05 -2.30
CA GLN A 6 18.52 8.32 -0.90
C GLN A 6 18.43 7.03 -0.09
N GLN A 7 19.58 6.41 0.16
CA GLN A 7 19.66 5.34 1.14
C GLN A 7 19.48 5.90 2.55
N LEU A 8 18.46 5.41 3.25
CA LEU A 8 18.12 5.80 4.62
C LEU A 8 18.63 4.72 5.58
N GLU A 9 19.35 5.15 6.62
CA GLU A 9 19.68 4.30 7.76
C GLU A 9 18.56 4.37 8.79
N PHE A 10 17.97 3.23 9.12
CA PHE A 10 16.92 3.14 10.14
C PHE A 10 16.77 1.73 10.72
N THR A 11 16.15 1.64 11.89
CA THR A 11 15.77 0.36 12.50
C THR A 11 14.53 -0.23 11.83
N CYS A 12 14.64 -1.42 11.23
CA CYS A 12 13.51 -2.11 10.60
C CYS A 12 12.37 -2.38 11.60
N PRO A 13 11.13 -1.94 11.35
CA PRO A 13 10.01 -2.09 12.29
C PRO A 13 9.57 -3.54 12.51
N ARG A 14 10.00 -4.50 11.65
CA ARG A 14 9.63 -5.91 11.75
C ARG A 14 10.67 -6.75 12.50
N CYS A 15 11.94 -6.68 12.10
CA CYS A 15 13.01 -7.48 12.70
C CYS A 15 13.88 -6.72 13.70
N ARG A 16 13.71 -5.39 13.84
CA ARG A 16 14.48 -4.51 14.73
C ARG A 16 15.99 -4.48 14.47
N LEU A 17 16.42 -4.84 13.26
CA LEU A 17 17.80 -4.69 12.81
C LEU A 17 18.01 -3.30 12.20
N GLU A 18 19.19 -2.74 12.38
CA GLU A 18 19.64 -1.55 11.64
C GLU A 18 19.85 -1.93 10.16
N VAL A 19 19.23 -1.16 9.26
CA VAL A 19 19.25 -1.41 7.82
C VAL A 19 19.44 -0.13 7.04
N ILE A 20 19.94 -0.29 5.81
CA ILE A 20 20.12 0.77 4.82
C ILE A 20 19.21 0.43 3.64
N GLU A 21 18.16 1.21 3.42
CA GLU A 21 17.15 0.95 2.38
C GLU A 21 16.64 2.27 1.77
N ASP A 22 16.08 2.22 0.56
CA ASP A 22 15.60 3.42 -0.16
C ASP A 22 14.36 4.06 0.49
N PHE A 23 13.58 3.26 1.23
CA PHE A 23 12.33 3.70 1.85
C PHE A 23 12.19 3.13 3.25
N TYR A 24 11.67 3.95 4.17
CA TYR A 24 11.31 3.49 5.50
C TYR A 24 10.23 2.40 5.44
N GLY A 25 10.48 1.26 6.08
CA GLY A 25 9.54 0.14 6.14
C GLY A 25 10.20 -1.20 6.44
N PRO A 26 9.49 -2.32 6.22
CA PRO A 26 10.10 -3.64 6.36
C PRO A 26 11.29 -3.78 5.40
N CYS A 27 12.45 -4.17 5.92
CA CYS A 27 13.66 -4.36 5.12
C CYS A 27 13.46 -5.42 4.02
N SER A 28 14.34 -5.38 3.02
CA SER A 28 14.35 -6.29 1.87
C SER A 28 14.21 -7.77 2.26
N SER A 29 14.97 -8.23 3.27
CA SER A 29 14.89 -9.62 3.76
C SER A 29 13.51 -9.96 4.35
N CYS A 30 12.96 -9.07 5.17
CA CYS A 30 11.63 -9.21 5.74
C CYS A 30 10.54 -9.27 4.66
N ARG A 31 10.66 -8.45 3.61
CA ARG A 31 9.73 -8.45 2.47
C ARG A 31 9.82 -9.73 1.68
N THR A 32 11.02 -10.25 1.43
CA THR A 32 11.22 -11.53 0.75
C THR A 32 10.57 -12.67 1.52
N THR A 33 10.81 -12.76 2.82
CA THR A 33 10.17 -13.78 3.68
C THR A 33 8.65 -13.68 3.65
N LEU A 34 8.10 -12.46 3.76
CA LEU A 34 6.66 -12.24 3.70
C LEU A 34 6.06 -12.63 2.35
N ARG A 35 6.73 -12.35 1.24
CA ARG A 35 6.28 -12.78 -0.09
C ARG A 35 6.27 -14.29 -0.22
N VAL A 36 7.27 -14.98 0.34
CA VAL A 36 7.32 -16.45 0.32
C VAL A 36 6.24 -17.07 1.21
N GLN A 37 5.99 -16.50 2.39
CA GLN A 37 5.07 -17.08 3.39
C GLN A 37 3.61 -16.68 3.19
N VAL A 38 3.36 -15.48 2.67
CA VAL A 38 2.04 -14.83 2.65
C VAL A 38 1.66 -14.34 1.25
N GLY A 39 2.62 -14.23 0.33
CA GLY A 39 2.34 -13.95 -1.07
C GLY A 39 1.66 -15.17 -1.69
N GLY A 40 0.34 -15.23 -1.55
CA GLY A 40 -0.48 -16.22 -2.26
C GLY A 40 -0.22 -16.17 -3.77
N GLU A 41 -0.70 -17.20 -4.46
CA GLU A 41 -0.56 -17.27 -5.91
C GLU A 41 -1.23 -16.09 -6.61
N ALA A 42 -0.57 -15.56 -7.64
CA ALA A 42 -1.14 -14.53 -8.48
C ALA A 42 -2.36 -15.13 -9.20
N ARG A 43 -3.55 -14.85 -8.67
CA ARG A 43 -4.81 -15.24 -9.30
C ARG A 43 -5.23 -14.18 -10.31
N GLU A 44 -5.70 -14.64 -11.46
CA GLU A 44 -6.43 -13.80 -12.39
C GLU A 44 -7.74 -13.37 -11.71
N VAL A 45 -7.85 -12.08 -11.37
CA VAL A 45 -9.08 -11.52 -10.84
C VAL A 45 -9.79 -10.86 -12.00
N GLU A 46 -10.95 -11.39 -12.37
CA GLU A 46 -11.81 -10.77 -13.37
C GLU A 46 -12.16 -9.35 -12.89
N SER A 47 -11.78 -8.35 -13.69
CA SER A 47 -12.12 -6.95 -13.41
C SER A 47 -13.61 -6.78 -13.62
N ALA A 48 -14.41 -7.02 -12.59
CA ALA A 48 -15.82 -6.66 -12.61
C ALA A 48 -15.91 -5.14 -12.86
N ALA A 49 -16.71 -4.76 -13.86
CA ALA A 49 -16.95 -3.35 -14.14
C ALA A 49 -17.46 -2.67 -12.86
N TYR A 50 -16.87 -1.52 -12.52
CA TYR A 50 -17.33 -0.74 -11.39
C TYR A 50 -18.77 -0.27 -11.66
N GLU A 51 -19.73 -0.86 -10.95
CA GLU A 51 -21.11 -0.38 -10.93
C GLU A 51 -21.27 0.64 -9.79
N PRO A 52 -21.48 1.93 -10.09
CA PRO A 52 -21.75 2.92 -9.07
C PRO A 52 -23.08 2.58 -8.40
N LYS A 53 -23.04 2.06 -7.17
CA LYS A 53 -24.25 1.97 -6.35
C LYS A 53 -24.63 3.39 -5.93
N MET A 54 -25.60 3.95 -6.66
CA MET A 54 -26.28 5.23 -6.39
C MET A 54 -27.10 5.19 -5.09
N ASN A 55 -26.48 4.79 -3.97
CA ASN A 55 -27.10 4.76 -2.65
C ASN A 55 -26.90 6.06 -1.87
N VAL A 56 -26.45 7.12 -2.55
CA VAL A 56 -26.33 8.47 -1.99
C VAL A 56 -27.62 9.24 -2.22
N THR A 57 -28.34 9.53 -1.14
CA THR A 57 -29.39 10.54 -1.16
C THR A 57 -28.71 11.91 -1.24
N PRO A 58 -29.01 12.77 -2.24
CA PRO A 58 -28.43 14.11 -2.28
C PRO A 58 -28.78 14.85 -0.99
N ASN A 59 -27.77 15.35 -0.28
CA ASN A 59 -28.00 16.19 0.89
C ASN A 59 -28.84 17.39 0.46
N ALA A 60 -29.98 17.61 1.12
CA ALA A 60 -30.85 18.74 0.86
C ALA A 60 -30.04 20.04 1.04
N VAL A 61 -29.84 20.77 -0.04
CA VAL A 61 -29.20 22.08 -0.02
C VAL A 61 -30.20 23.06 0.58
N ALA A 62 -29.92 23.57 1.77
CA ALA A 62 -30.72 24.63 2.37
C ALA A 62 -30.43 25.95 1.65
N THR A 63 -31.31 26.37 0.74
CA THR A 63 -31.29 27.73 0.19
C THR A 63 -31.88 28.70 1.20
N LYS A 64 -31.22 29.85 1.39
CA LYS A 64 -31.69 30.93 2.26
C LYS A 64 -32.41 31.96 1.38
N GLU A 65 -33.69 32.20 1.64
CA GLU A 65 -34.40 33.41 1.18
C GLU A 65 -33.86 34.64 1.93
#